data_AF-A0A443QC42-F1
#
_entry.id   AF-A0A443QC42-F1
#
_cell.length_a   1.000
_cell.length_b   1.000
_cell.length_c   1.000
_cell.angle_alpha   90.00
_cell.angle_beta   90.00
_cell.angle_gamma   90.00
#
_symmetry.space_group_name_H-M   'P 1'
#
loop_
_entity.id
_entity.type
_entity.pdbx_description
1 polymer ?
#
loop_
_entity_poly.entity_id
_entity_poly.type
_entity_poly.pdbx_seq_one_letter_code
_entity_poly.pdbx_strand_id
1 'polypeptide(L)'
;AFATLIMSMMPGFAKDKIKFWGPKELLEQVDEEALPDFLGGTCKECYRRVPKGAMDIYYIAKRDFDLDTNEVDKLMEPSLKHLDTENWVEVEHV
;
A
#
# COMPACT_ATOMS: atom_id res chain seq x y z
N ALA A 1 6.81 19.39 -6.01
CA ALA A 1 7.06 20.32 -4.88
C ALA A 1 7.04 19.60 -3.53
N PHE A 2 5.92 18.99 -3.11
CA PHE A 2 5.80 18.31 -1.81
C PHE A 2 6.69 17.07 -1.65
N ALA A 3 6.74 16.15 -2.62
CA ALA A 3 7.58 14.95 -2.55
C ALA A 3 9.07 15.27 -2.35
N THR A 4 9.57 16.33 -3.00
CA THR A 4 10.96 16.81 -2.85
C THR A 4 11.25 17.30 -1.44
N LEU A 5 10.28 17.97 -0.79
CA LEU A 5 10.39 18.44 0.59
C LEU A 5 10.41 17.27 1.58
N ILE A 6 9.53 16.28 1.40
CA ILE A 6 9.51 15.09 2.26
C ILE A 6 10.78 14.27 2.08
N MET A 7 11.24 14.10 0.83
CA MET A 7 12.51 13.46 0.55
C MET A 7 13.66 14.19 1.25
N SER A 8 13.72 15.52 1.28
CA SER A 8 14.84 16.21 1.95
C SER A 8 14.91 15.93 3.46
N MET A 9 13.77 15.74 4.12
CA MET A 9 13.64 15.48 5.56
C MET A 9 13.94 14.03 5.97
N MET A 10 13.98 13.09 5.01
CA MET A 10 14.21 11.68 5.33
C MET A 10 15.70 11.34 5.56
N PRO A 11 15.99 10.41 6.49
CA PRO A 11 17.33 9.84 6.66
C PRO A 11 17.85 9.20 5.37
N GLY A 12 19.17 9.25 5.15
CA GLY A 12 19.82 8.70 3.96
C GLY A 12 19.44 7.25 3.66
N PHE A 13 19.50 6.37 4.67
CA PHE A 13 19.18 4.95 4.54
C PHE A 13 17.73 4.68 4.09
N ALA A 14 16.80 5.60 4.37
CA ALA A 14 15.40 5.46 3.98
C ALA A 14 15.19 5.89 2.53
N LYS A 15 15.92 6.94 2.07
CA LYS A 15 15.90 7.39 0.68
C LYS A 15 16.33 6.30 -0.29
N ASP A 16 17.32 5.50 0.09
CA ASP A 16 17.84 4.43 -0.78
C ASP A 16 16.82 3.33 -1.07
N LYS A 17 15.80 3.19 -0.20
CA LYS A 17 14.71 2.23 -0.36
C LYS A 17 13.56 2.74 -1.23
N ILE A 18 13.54 4.02 -1.57
CA ILE A 18 12.48 4.64 -2.36
C ILE A 18 12.97 4.80 -3.80
N LYS A 19 12.29 4.15 -4.73
CA LYS A 19 12.52 4.28 -6.17
C LYS A 19 11.24 4.76 -6.83
N PHE A 20 11.39 5.69 -7.77
CA PHE A 20 10.29 6.16 -8.62
C PHE A 20 10.57 5.63 -10.02
N TRP A 21 9.67 4.76 -10.51
CA TRP A 21 9.81 4.12 -11.81
C TRP A 21 8.64 4.50 -12.70
N GLY A 22 8.92 4.62 -14.00
CA GLY A 22 7.88 4.66 -15.01
C GLY A 22 7.47 3.23 -15.41
N PRO A 23 6.48 3.11 -16.32
CA PRO A 23 5.98 1.80 -16.75
C PRO A 23 7.06 0.89 -17.36
N LYS A 24 8.06 1.45 -18.05
CA LYS A 24 9.14 0.66 -18.65
C LYS A 24 10.10 0.14 -17.59
N GLU A 25 10.52 1.02 -16.68
CA GLU A 25 11.44 0.67 -15.60
C GLU A 25 10.80 -0.33 -14.62
N LEU A 26 9.48 -0.32 -14.47
CA LEU A 26 8.76 -1.33 -13.68
C LEU A 26 8.93 -2.73 -14.27
N LEU A 27 8.76 -2.89 -15.58
CA LEU A 27 8.91 -4.18 -16.26
C LEU A 27 10.37 -4.68 -16.33
N GLU A 28 11.35 -3.79 -16.11
CA GLU A 28 12.76 -4.18 -15.98
C GLU A 28 13.10 -4.73 -14.59
N GLN A 29 12.28 -4.45 -13.58
CA GLN A 29 12.54 -4.79 -12.17
C GLN A 29 11.57 -5.83 -11.61
N VAL A 30 10.38 -5.95 -12.20
CA VAL A 30 9.31 -6.85 -11.77
C VAL A 30 8.86 -7.69 -12.96
N ASP A 31 8.77 -9.00 -12.76
CA ASP A 31 8.27 -9.91 -13.79
C ASP A 31 6.87 -9.48 -14.25
N GLU A 32 6.65 -9.50 -15.57
CA GLU A 32 5.40 -9.04 -16.18
C GLU A 32 4.17 -9.76 -15.63
N GLU A 33 4.28 -11.06 -15.33
CA GLU A 33 3.19 -11.88 -14.77
C GLU A 33 2.90 -11.56 -13.29
N ALA A 34 3.85 -10.95 -12.58
CA ALA A 34 3.68 -10.52 -11.19
C ALA A 34 3.24 -9.05 -11.08
N LEU A 35 3.45 -8.26 -12.13
CA LEU A 35 3.07 -6.85 -12.17
C LEU A 35 1.57 -6.70 -12.51
N PRO A 36 0.82 -5.84 -11.81
CA PRO A 36 -0.56 -5.57 -12.13
C PRO A 36 -0.80 -5.03 -13.53
N ASP A 37 -1.91 -5.41 -14.14
CA ASP A 37 -2.32 -4.99 -15.48
C ASP A 37 -2.46 -3.47 -15.63
N PHE A 38 -3.02 -2.79 -14.62
CA PHE A 38 -3.13 -1.33 -14.58
C PHE A 38 -1.77 -0.61 -14.45
N LEU A 39 -0.69 -1.32 -14.11
CA LEU A 39 0.69 -0.84 -14.10
C LEU A 39 1.48 -1.28 -15.35
N GLY A 40 0.85 -2.00 -16.28
CA GLY A 40 1.45 -2.46 -17.53
C GLY A 40 1.94 -3.91 -17.52
N GLY A 41 1.62 -4.69 -16.49
CA GLY A 41 1.89 -6.14 -16.46
C GLY A 41 0.73 -6.99 -16.97
N THR A 42 0.73 -8.27 -16.62
CA THR A 42 -0.31 -9.25 -17.01
C THR A 42 -0.97 -9.95 -15.82
N CYS A 43 -0.59 -9.59 -14.59
CA CYS A 43 -1.21 -10.15 -13.40
C CYS A 43 -2.70 -9.80 -13.34
N LYS A 44 -3.54 -10.82 -13.19
CA LYS A 44 -5.00 -10.71 -13.04
C LYS A 44 -5.49 -11.23 -11.69
N GLU A 45 -4.57 -11.46 -10.76
CA GLU A 45 -4.96 -11.86 -9.42
C GLU A 45 -5.84 -10.80 -8.77
N CYS A 46 -6.78 -11.25 -7.93
CA CYS A 46 -7.60 -10.32 -7.16
C CYS A 46 -6.74 -9.63 -6.11
N TYR A 47 -6.38 -8.37 -6.35
CA TYR A 47 -5.59 -7.55 -5.41
C TYR A 47 -6.32 -7.21 -4.11
N ARG A 48 -7.59 -7.61 -3.99
CA ARG A 48 -8.42 -7.41 -2.81
C ARG A 48 -8.44 -8.65 -1.92
N ARG A 49 -7.51 -9.59 -2.13
CA ARG A 49 -7.37 -10.80 -1.32
C ARG A 49 -6.86 -10.42 0.07
N VAL A 50 -7.60 -10.81 1.10
CA VAL A 50 -7.23 -10.61 2.50
C VAL A 50 -7.18 -11.98 3.17
N PRO A 51 -6.06 -12.37 3.80
CA PRO A 51 -5.97 -13.65 4.47
C PRO A 51 -6.92 -13.72 5.68
N LYS A 52 -7.44 -14.91 5.94
CA LYS A 52 -8.27 -15.17 7.12
C LYS A 52 -7.56 -14.76 8.40
N GLY A 53 -8.27 -14.02 9.24
CA GLY A 53 -7.74 -13.53 10.52
C GLY A 53 -6.71 -12.42 10.38
N ALA A 54 -6.58 -11.78 9.21
CA ALA A 54 -5.81 -10.55 9.09
C ALA A 54 -6.32 -9.50 10.08
N MET A 55 -5.39 -8.89 10.82
CA MET A 55 -5.71 -7.82 11.76
C MET A 55 -6.05 -6.55 10.98
N ASP A 56 -7.17 -5.93 11.31
CA ASP A 56 -7.54 -4.64 10.74
C ASP A 56 -6.64 -3.51 11.30
N ILE A 57 -6.69 -2.37 10.60
CA ILE A 57 -5.87 -1.20 10.95
C ILE A 57 -6.21 -0.63 12.33
N TYR A 58 -7.47 -0.71 12.77
CA TYR A 58 -7.90 -0.17 14.06
C TYR A 58 -7.30 -0.98 15.21
N TYR A 59 -7.27 -2.31 15.07
CA TYR A 59 -6.64 -3.19 16.03
C TYR A 59 -5.14 -2.90 16.15
N ILE A 60 -4.42 -2.80 15.02
CA ILE A 60 -2.97 -2.54 15.01
C ILE A 60 -2.69 -1.14 15.60
N ALA A 61 -3.44 -0.13 15.16
CA ALA A 61 -3.27 1.25 15.63
C ALA A 61 -3.49 1.37 17.14
N LYS A 62 -4.52 0.69 17.68
CA LYS A 62 -4.76 0.69 19.12
C LYS A 62 -3.66 -0.05 19.88
N ARG A 63 -3.23 -1.21 19.40
CA ARG A 63 -2.21 -2.04 20.08
C ARG A 63 -0.84 -1.38 20.12
N ASP A 64 -0.39 -0.82 19.00
CA ASP A 64 0.99 -0.38 18.83
C ASP A 64 1.20 1.12 19.07
N PHE A 65 0.13 1.92 18.94
CA PHE A 65 0.21 3.39 19.00
C PHE A 65 -0.83 4.02 19.95
N ASP A 66 -1.68 3.22 20.60
CA ASP A 66 -2.76 3.64 21.51
C ASP A 66 -3.83 4.56 20.88
N LEU A 67 -3.91 4.59 19.55
CA LEU A 67 -4.83 5.47 18.81
C LEU A 67 -6.27 4.98 18.87
N ASP A 68 -7.21 5.92 18.96
CA ASP A 68 -8.64 5.62 18.83
C ASP A 68 -9.10 5.58 17.36
N THR A 69 -10.29 5.02 17.12
CA THR A 69 -10.88 4.88 15.78
C THR A 69 -10.99 6.22 15.05
N ASN A 70 -11.32 7.32 15.74
CA ASN A 70 -11.48 8.64 15.10
C ASN A 70 -10.13 9.23 14.68
N GLU A 71 -9.07 8.98 15.45
CA GLU A 71 -7.71 9.38 15.09
C GLU A 71 -7.24 8.62 13.85
N VAL A 72 -7.51 7.31 13.80
CA VAL A 72 -7.20 6.47 12.63
C VAL A 72 -7.97 6.94 11.41
N ASP A 73 -9.28 7.21 11.55
CA ASP A 73 -10.13 7.67 10.44
C ASP A 73 -9.62 8.98 9.83
N LYS A 74 -9.22 9.95 10.67
CA LYS A 74 -8.65 11.22 10.20
C LYS A 74 -7.35 11.02 9.42
N LEU A 75 -6.52 10.06 9.82
CA LEU A 75 -5.29 9.73 9.10
C LEU A 75 -5.58 9.01 7.78
N MET A 76 -6.65 8.21 7.75
CA MET A 76 -7.05 7.43 6.57
C MET A 76 -7.86 8.24 5.57
N GLU A 77 -8.58 9.28 5.99
CA GLU A 77 -9.45 10.12 5.17
C GLU A 77 -8.84 10.51 3.80
N PRO A 78 -7.56 10.95 3.71
CA PRO A 78 -6.95 11.31 2.43
C PRO A 78 -6.84 10.14 1.44
N SER A 79 -6.75 8.92 1.96
CA SER A 79 -6.52 7.68 1.22
C SER A 79 -7.80 6.87 0.98
N LEU A 80 -8.86 7.05 1.77
CA LEU A 80 -10.09 6.25 1.69
C LEU A 80 -10.70 6.21 0.28
N LYS A 81 -10.67 7.33 -0.45
CA LYS A 81 -11.17 7.40 -1.84
C LYS A 81 -10.43 6.51 -2.85
N HIS A 82 -9.27 5.98 -2.46
CA HIS A 82 -8.43 5.10 -3.27
C HIS A 82 -8.46 3.64 -2.80
N LEU A 83 -9.12 3.36 -1.67
CA LEU A 83 -9.17 2.03 -1.08
C LEU A 83 -10.57 1.44 -1.27
N ASP A 84 -10.63 0.21 -1.76
CA ASP A 84 -11.87 -0.57 -1.80
C ASP A 84 -12.05 -1.25 -0.45
N THR A 85 -12.84 -0.64 0.42
CA THR A 85 -13.07 -1.11 1.79
C THR A 85 -14.27 -2.03 1.92
N GLU A 86 -14.94 -2.41 0.83
CA GLU A 86 -16.19 -3.18 0.88
C GLU A 86 -16.11 -4.49 0.08
N ASN A 87 -15.29 -4.54 -0.96
CA ASN A 87 -15.28 -5.68 -1.89
C ASN A 87 -13.99 -6.50 -1.80
N TRP A 88 -13.54 -6.84 -0.59
CA TRP A 88 -12.40 -7.74 -0.41
C TRP A 88 -12.80 -9.21 -0.50
N VAL A 89 -11.83 -10.06 -0.85
CA VAL A 89 -12.00 -11.51 -0.98
C VAL A 89 -11.19 -12.19 0.10
N GLU A 90 -11.85 -12.88 1.01
CA GLU A 90 -11.17 -13.63 2.06
C GLU A 90 -10.52 -14.91 1.50
N VAL A 91 -9.27 -15.18 1.85
CA VAL A 91 -8.50 -16.35 1.38
C VAL A 91 -7.78 -17.04 2.54
N GLU A 92 -7.52 -18.36 2.42
CA GLU A 92 -6.75 -19.10 3.43
C GLU A 92 -5.28 -18.62 3.48
N HIS A 93 -4.69 -18.38 2.31
CA HIS A 93 -3.31 -17.90 2.13
C HIS A 93 -3.27 -16.85 1.02
N VAL A 94 -2.36 -15.87 1.15
CA VAL A 94 -2.05 -14.89 0.09
C VAL A 94 -1.07 -15.52 -0.88
#